data_AF-A0A1I7WGF4-F1
#
_entry.id   AF-A0A1I7WGF4-F1
#
_cell.length_a   1.000
_cell.length_b   1.000
_cell.length_c   1.000
_cell.angle_alpha   90.00
_cell.angle_beta   90.00
_cell.angle_gamma   90.00
#
_symmetry.space_group_name_H-M   'P 1'
#
loop_
_entity.id
_entity.type
_entity.pdbx_description
1 polymer ?
#
loop_
_entity_poly.entity_id
_entity_poly.type
_entity_poly.pdbx_seq_one_letter_code
_entity_poly.pdbx_strand_id
1 'polypeptide(L)'
;MKVIINRFACGILEPINYIGYGTDRQEIIKNIQSLKKTHIFITAHHLFRIEHKFIKQLQTTAQLSFDVIIVDEAQAIKNSQCMLINCLRPYKGTAWFLLMTGTPIQNNLSELYSLLTLVDHNRFIDKVESEEAFNKKYSDIKNIKELKKILRTYMIRRTKDVVCKDIPACQQVRFPVLL
;
A
#
# COMPACT_ATOMS: atom_id res chain seq x y z
N MET A 1 -10.35 -0.30 11.50
CA MET A 1 -9.46 0.89 11.39
C MET A 1 -10.03 2.13 12.11
N LYS A 2 -11.27 2.59 11.84
CA LYS A 2 -11.88 3.74 12.53
C LYS A 2 -11.78 3.72 14.07
N VAL A 3 -12.09 2.57 14.69
CA VAL A 3 -12.00 2.39 16.16
C VAL A 3 -10.58 2.63 16.68
N ILE A 4 -9.57 2.14 15.96
CA ILE A 4 -8.15 2.29 16.33
C ILE A 4 -7.76 3.77 16.22
N ILE A 5 -8.14 4.45 15.14
CA ILE A 5 -7.84 5.87 14.96
C ILE A 5 -8.50 6.69 16.07
N ASN A 6 -9.79 6.49 16.35
CA ASN A 6 -10.46 7.21 17.44
C ASN A 6 -9.82 6.96 18.80
N ARG A 7 -9.31 5.74 19.03
CA ARG A 7 -8.66 5.37 20.29
C ARG A 7 -7.27 5.99 20.45
N PHE A 8 -6.47 6.04 19.38
CA PHE A 8 -5.04 6.39 19.47
C PHE A 8 -4.68 7.77 18.91
N ALA A 9 -5.54 8.38 18.10
CA ALA A 9 -5.30 9.71 17.53
C ALA A 9 -5.73 10.86 18.46
N CYS A 10 -6.26 10.56 19.65
CA CYS A 10 -6.63 11.54 20.69
C CYS A 10 -7.51 12.70 20.18
N GLY A 11 -8.39 12.44 19.20
CA GLY A 11 -9.27 13.45 18.61
C GLY A 11 -8.61 14.39 17.59
N ILE A 12 -7.34 14.21 17.27
CA ILE A 12 -6.61 15.03 16.27
C ILE A 12 -7.04 14.65 14.84
N LEU A 13 -7.26 13.36 14.61
CA LEU A 13 -7.58 12.82 13.29
C LEU A 13 -9.07 12.46 13.23
N GLU A 14 -9.72 12.84 12.13
CA GLU A 14 -11.14 12.67 11.89
C GLU A 14 -11.34 11.58 10.80
N PRO A 15 -11.58 10.31 11.19
CA PRO A 15 -11.72 9.22 10.22
C PRO A 15 -13.07 9.23 9.51
N ILE A 16 -13.02 9.32 8.18
CA ILE A 16 -14.14 9.21 7.25
C ILE A 16 -14.12 7.82 6.61
N ASN A 17 -15.12 7.01 6.92
CA ASN A 17 -15.29 5.70 6.29
C ASN A 17 -15.94 5.87 4.92
N TYR A 18 -15.16 5.79 3.86
CA TYR A 18 -15.64 5.80 2.49
C TYR A 18 -15.97 4.36 2.03
N ILE A 19 -17.03 3.81 2.62
CA ILE A 19 -17.52 2.44 2.46
C ILE A 19 -19.07 2.50 2.45
N GLY A 20 -19.74 1.55 1.81
CA GLY A 20 -21.21 1.49 1.76
C GLY A 20 -21.73 1.52 0.33
N TYR A 21 -23.02 1.83 0.14
CA TYR A 21 -23.62 1.98 -1.19
C TYR A 21 -23.21 3.32 -1.82
N GLY A 22 -23.43 3.46 -3.13
CA GLY A 22 -23.09 4.70 -3.84
C GLY A 22 -23.80 5.94 -3.29
N THR A 23 -25.05 5.79 -2.84
CA THR A 23 -25.85 6.84 -2.21
C THR A 23 -25.20 7.34 -0.92
N ASP A 24 -24.81 6.42 -0.03
CA ASP A 24 -24.19 6.74 1.26
C ASP A 24 -22.87 7.51 1.05
N ARG A 25 -22.08 7.08 0.06
CA ARG A 25 -20.81 7.73 -0.29
C ARG A 25 -21.00 9.15 -0.83
N GLN A 26 -22.03 9.39 -1.63
CA GLN A 26 -22.35 10.72 -2.11
C GLN A 26 -22.81 11.64 -0.99
N GLU A 27 -23.60 11.14 -0.04
CA GLU A 27 -23.99 11.89 1.14
C GLU A 27 -22.79 12.25 2.02
N ILE A 28 -21.86 11.32 2.22
CA ILE A 28 -20.61 11.59 2.93
C ILE A 28 -19.89 12.79 2.30
N ILE A 29 -19.77 12.83 0.98
CA ILE A 29 -19.07 13.92 0.29
C ILE A 29 -19.85 15.23 0.35
N LYS A 30 -21.17 15.21 0.18
CA LYS A 30 -22.02 16.40 0.30
C LYS A 30 -21.97 17.00 1.71
N ASN A 31 -21.92 16.15 2.73
CA ASN A 31 -21.91 16.57 4.13
C ASN A 31 -20.53 17.11 4.57
N ILE A 32 -19.46 16.82 3.83
CA ILE A 32 -18.15 17.41 4.07
C ILE A 32 -18.17 18.85 3.56
N GLN A 33 -18.48 19.78 4.48
CA GLN A 33 -18.52 21.22 4.20
C GLN A 33 -17.16 21.75 3.71
N SER A 34 -16.06 21.20 4.22
CA SER A 34 -14.70 21.48 3.75
C SER A 34 -13.73 20.37 4.14
N LEU A 35 -12.81 20.06 3.24
CA LEU A 35 -11.75 19.07 3.47
C LEU A 35 -10.62 19.70 4.26
N LYS A 36 -10.57 19.39 5.56
CA LYS A 36 -9.46 19.71 6.46
C LYS A 36 -8.34 18.67 6.37
N LYS A 37 -7.12 19.08 6.72
CA LYS A 37 -5.94 18.20 6.83
C LYS A 37 -6.04 17.12 7.92
N THR A 38 -6.99 17.26 8.85
CA THR A 38 -7.25 16.29 9.92
C THR A 38 -8.04 15.08 9.44
N HIS A 39 -8.66 15.15 8.26
CA HIS A 39 -9.48 14.05 7.75
C HIS A 39 -8.65 12.88 7.23
N ILE A 40 -9.11 11.67 7.54
CA ILE A 40 -8.53 10.43 7.03
C ILE A 40 -9.61 9.66 6.29
N PHE A 41 -9.41 9.45 5.00
CA PHE A 41 -10.29 8.61 4.20
C PHE A 41 -9.90 7.14 4.33
N ILE A 42 -10.84 6.31 4.77
CA ILE A 42 -10.66 4.87 4.90
C ILE A 42 -11.57 4.19 3.88
N THR A 43 -10.97 3.46 2.94
CA THR A 43 -11.72 2.73 1.91
C THR A 43 -11.09 1.36 1.65
N ALA A 44 -11.87 0.47 1.03
CA ALA A 44 -11.38 -0.83 0.61
C ALA A 44 -10.77 -0.76 -0.80
N HIS A 45 -9.77 -1.59 -1.09
CA HIS A 45 -9.11 -1.63 -2.41
C HIS A 45 -10.07 -1.75 -3.59
N HIS A 46 -11.13 -2.56 -3.45
CA HIS A 46 -12.11 -2.75 -4.51
C HIS A 46 -12.93 -1.48 -4.78
N LEU A 47 -13.33 -0.75 -3.74
CA LEU A 47 -14.05 0.52 -3.89
C LEU A 47 -13.16 1.59 -4.51
N PHE A 48 -11.91 1.71 -4.05
CA PHE A 48 -10.95 2.64 -4.63
C PHE A 48 -10.76 2.40 -6.13
N ARG A 49 -10.65 1.14 -6.57
CA ARG A 49 -10.54 0.80 -8.00
C ARG A 49 -11.76 1.25 -8.80
N ILE A 50 -12.96 0.98 -8.28
CA ILE A 50 -14.22 1.33 -8.95
C ILE A 50 -14.36 2.86 -9.06
N GLU A 51 -14.02 3.59 -7.99
CA GLU A 51 -14.29 5.02 -7.89
C GLU A 51 -13.08 5.93 -8.12
N HIS A 52 -11.94 5.40 -8.58
CA HIS A 52 -10.72 6.19 -8.77
C HIS A 52 -10.93 7.44 -9.63
N LYS A 53 -11.80 7.37 -10.65
CA LYS A 53 -12.13 8.51 -11.52
C LYS A 53 -12.84 9.61 -10.74
N PHE A 54 -13.79 9.22 -9.91
CA PHE A 54 -14.57 10.14 -9.10
C PHE A 54 -13.70 10.76 -7.98
N ILE A 55 -12.88 9.96 -7.29
CA ILE A 55 -11.91 10.46 -6.31
C ILE A 55 -10.97 11.47 -6.96
N LYS A 56 -10.45 11.18 -8.16
CA LYS A 56 -9.61 12.11 -8.92
C LYS A 56 -10.36 13.39 -9.31
N GLN A 57 -11.63 13.29 -9.69
CA GLN A 57 -12.46 14.46 -9.96
C GLN A 57 -12.60 15.35 -8.72
N LEU A 58 -12.81 14.76 -7.53
CA LEU A 58 -12.87 15.49 -6.27
C LEU A 58 -11.55 16.22 -5.95
N GLN A 59 -10.40 15.68 -6.36
CA GLN A 59 -9.13 16.41 -6.23
C GLN A 59 -9.13 17.72 -6.99
N THR A 60 -9.68 17.72 -8.21
CA THR A 60 -9.75 18.92 -9.04
C THR A 60 -10.86 19.87 -8.57
N THR A 61 -12.06 19.36 -8.31
CA THR A 61 -13.24 20.20 -8.04
C THR A 61 -13.30 20.69 -6.60
N ALA A 62 -12.84 19.88 -5.64
CA ALA A 62 -12.87 20.18 -4.21
C ALA A 62 -11.47 20.49 -3.64
N GLN A 63 -10.46 20.68 -4.49
CA GLN A 63 -9.06 20.91 -4.10
C GLN A 63 -8.52 19.86 -3.11
N LEU A 64 -9.01 18.62 -3.22
CA LEU A 64 -8.57 17.52 -2.38
C LEU A 64 -7.15 17.08 -2.78
N SER A 65 -6.17 17.30 -1.90
CA SER A 65 -4.83 16.72 -2.03
C SER A 65 -4.60 15.69 -0.93
N PHE A 66 -3.99 14.56 -1.30
CA PHE A 66 -3.58 13.55 -0.33
C PHE A 66 -2.09 13.72 -0.07
N ASP A 67 -1.74 14.12 1.16
CA ASP A 67 -0.34 14.21 1.58
C ASP A 67 0.27 12.82 1.76
N VAL A 68 -0.54 11.85 2.20
CA VAL A 68 -0.11 10.48 2.51
C VAL A 68 -1.12 9.47 1.98
N ILE A 69 -0.62 8.41 1.34
CA ILE A 69 -1.41 7.25 0.94
C ILE A 69 -0.86 6.01 1.64
N ILE A 70 -1.71 5.36 2.43
CA ILE A 70 -1.38 4.13 3.13
C ILE A 70 -2.09 2.98 2.43
N VAL A 71 -1.33 1.99 1.96
CA VAL A 71 -1.85 0.76 1.37
C VAL A 71 -1.55 -0.37 2.33
N ASP A 72 -2.60 -0.88 2.98
CA ASP A 72 -2.52 -2.08 3.82
C ASP A 72 -2.57 -3.33 2.95
N GLU A 73 -1.93 -4.42 3.38
CA GLU A 73 -1.74 -5.64 2.60
C GLU A 73 -1.31 -5.37 1.15
N ALA A 74 -0.22 -4.60 1.02
CA ALA A 74 0.31 -4.11 -0.27
C ALA A 74 0.65 -5.24 -1.26
N GLN A 75 0.76 -6.50 -0.83
CA GLN A 75 0.84 -7.67 -1.73
C GLN A 75 -0.42 -7.87 -2.60
N ALA A 76 -1.52 -7.15 -2.34
CA ALA A 76 -2.63 -7.03 -3.28
C ALA A 76 -2.20 -6.41 -4.62
N ILE A 77 -1.10 -5.64 -4.62
CA ILE A 77 -0.45 -5.10 -5.80
C ILE A 77 0.52 -6.17 -6.34
N LYS A 78 0.02 -7.00 -7.25
CA LYS A 78 0.79 -8.12 -7.81
C LYS A 78 1.78 -7.72 -8.90
N ASN A 79 1.44 -6.73 -9.74
CA ASN A 79 2.31 -6.34 -10.85
C ASN A 79 2.02 -4.91 -11.31
N SER A 80 2.91 -4.38 -12.16
CA SER A 80 2.86 -3.03 -12.74
C SER A 80 1.65 -2.78 -13.63
N GLN A 81 0.94 -3.84 -14.06
CA GLN A 81 -0.29 -3.76 -14.85
C GLN A 81 -1.56 -3.85 -14.00
N CYS A 82 -1.43 -4.09 -12.70
CA CYS A 82 -2.56 -4.24 -11.80
C CYS A 82 -3.39 -2.95 -11.78
N MET A 83 -4.72 -3.09 -11.88
CA MET A 83 -5.64 -1.96 -11.83
C MET A 83 -5.41 -1.08 -10.60
N LEU A 84 -5.07 -1.67 -9.44
CA LEU A 84 -4.78 -0.91 -8.23
C LEU A 84 -3.56 0.00 -8.39
N ILE A 85 -2.45 -0.49 -8.99
CA ILE A 85 -1.30 0.36 -9.31
C ILE A 85 -1.69 1.48 -10.26
N ASN A 86 -2.48 1.18 -11.30
CA ASN A 86 -2.92 2.18 -12.27
C ASN A 86 -3.74 3.29 -11.62
N CYS A 87 -4.60 2.93 -10.67
CA CYS A 87 -5.35 3.89 -9.88
C CYS A 87 -4.46 4.71 -8.93
N LEU A 88 -3.34 4.17 -8.46
CA LEU A 88 -2.40 4.84 -7.55
C LEU A 88 -1.32 5.68 -8.28
N ARG A 89 -1.01 5.38 -9.55
CA ARG A 89 -0.02 6.10 -10.37
C ARG A 89 -0.17 7.63 -10.36
N PRO A 90 -1.39 8.21 -10.47
CA PRO A 90 -1.56 9.67 -10.47
C PRO A 90 -1.09 10.37 -9.19
N TYR A 91 -0.94 9.63 -8.09
CA TYR A 91 -0.50 10.17 -6.81
C TYR A 91 1.02 10.05 -6.61
N LYS A 92 1.75 9.41 -7.53
CA LYS A 92 3.21 9.34 -7.51
C LYS A 92 3.80 10.75 -7.59
N GLY A 93 4.63 11.10 -6.62
CA GLY A 93 5.29 12.41 -6.55
C GLY A 93 4.45 13.53 -5.94
N THR A 94 3.16 13.30 -5.67
CA THR A 94 2.29 14.25 -4.95
C THR A 94 1.96 13.80 -3.54
N ALA A 95 1.91 12.48 -3.29
CA ALA A 95 1.67 11.90 -1.98
C ALA A 95 2.88 11.07 -1.52
N TRP A 96 3.09 11.00 -0.20
CA TRP A 96 3.99 10.04 0.42
C TRP A 96 3.33 8.66 0.53
N PHE A 97 3.96 7.63 0.00
CA PHE A 97 3.43 6.26 0.01
C PHE A 97 3.96 5.46 1.19
N LEU A 98 3.04 4.94 2.02
CA LEU A 98 3.31 3.93 3.03
C LEU A 98 2.68 2.60 2.63
N LEU A 99 3.52 1.61 2.34
CA LEU A 99 3.08 0.27 1.98
C LEU A 99 3.26 -0.66 3.19
N MET A 100 2.16 -1.23 3.68
CA MET A 100 2.17 -2.19 4.79
C MET A 100 1.87 -3.58 4.25
N THR A 101 2.67 -4.57 4.63
CA THR A 101 2.46 -5.96 4.21
C THR A 101 3.08 -6.90 5.23
N GLY A 102 2.38 -7.99 5.55
CA GLY A 102 2.92 -9.07 6.36
C GLY A 102 3.95 -9.93 5.61
N THR A 103 3.95 -9.92 4.28
CA THR A 103 4.69 -10.85 3.42
C THR A 103 5.49 -10.15 2.31
N PRO A 104 6.40 -9.22 2.65
CA PRO A 104 7.00 -8.29 1.68
C PRO A 104 7.86 -8.93 0.57
N ILE A 105 8.29 -10.18 0.73
CA ILE A 105 9.29 -10.84 -0.16
C ILE A 105 8.73 -12.15 -0.75
N GLN A 106 7.45 -12.46 -0.54
CA GLN A 106 6.92 -13.77 -0.98
C GLN A 106 6.70 -13.89 -2.50
N ASN A 107 6.70 -12.80 -3.25
CA ASN A 107 6.34 -12.85 -4.66
C ASN A 107 7.36 -12.08 -5.51
N ASN A 108 7.81 -12.72 -6.60
CA ASN A 108 8.60 -12.23 -7.75
C ASN A 108 9.25 -10.81 -7.70
N LEU A 109 10.49 -10.70 -8.19
CA LEU A 109 11.21 -9.42 -8.39
C LEU A 109 10.38 -8.35 -9.12
N SER A 110 9.49 -8.74 -10.04
CA SER A 110 8.52 -7.85 -10.68
C SER A 110 7.54 -7.18 -9.71
N GLU A 111 7.01 -7.92 -8.73
CA GLU A 111 6.09 -7.36 -7.74
C GLU A 111 6.86 -6.36 -6.85
N LEU A 112 8.06 -6.75 -6.42
CA LEU A 112 8.94 -5.89 -5.65
C LEU A 112 9.26 -4.58 -6.39
N TYR A 113 9.61 -4.67 -7.67
CA TYR A 113 9.87 -3.51 -8.52
C TYR A 113 8.63 -2.62 -8.61
N SER A 114 7.45 -3.22 -8.81
CA SER A 114 6.17 -2.52 -8.87
C SER A 114 5.90 -1.69 -7.61
N LEU A 115 6.16 -2.25 -6.41
CA LEU A 115 6.05 -1.53 -5.15
C LEU A 115 7.08 -0.40 -5.03
N LEU A 116 8.33 -0.64 -5.42
CA LEU A 116 9.40 0.36 -5.39
C LEU A 116 9.10 1.56 -6.30
N THR A 117 8.43 1.35 -7.44
CA THR A 117 8.02 2.46 -8.33
C THR A 117 6.98 3.39 -7.70
N LEU A 118 6.23 2.94 -6.69
CA LEU A 118 5.30 3.79 -5.93
C LEU A 118 6.04 4.60 -4.86
N VAL A 119 6.99 3.96 -4.17
CA VAL A 119 7.74 4.57 -3.08
C VAL A 119 8.75 5.60 -3.58
N ASP A 120 9.47 5.29 -4.66
CA ASP A 120 10.52 6.14 -5.23
C ASP A 120 10.51 6.09 -6.77
N HIS A 121 9.56 6.83 -7.36
CA HIS A 121 9.37 6.92 -8.80
C HIS A 121 10.54 7.58 -9.55
N ASN A 122 11.39 8.35 -8.85
CA ASN A 122 12.56 9.00 -9.46
C ASN A 122 13.68 7.99 -9.70
N ARG A 123 13.87 7.06 -8.76
CA ARG A 123 14.87 6.00 -8.88
C ARG A 123 14.36 4.79 -9.66
N PHE A 124 13.09 4.42 -9.48
CA PHE A 124 12.48 3.24 -10.11
C PHE A 124 11.44 3.68 -11.12
N ILE A 125 11.86 3.71 -12.38
CA ILE A 125 11.04 4.20 -13.49
C ILE A 125 10.00 3.13 -13.83
N ASP A 126 8.75 3.57 -13.95
CA ASP A 126 7.60 2.73 -14.30
C ASP A 126 7.57 2.43 -15.81
N LYS A 127 8.58 1.68 -16.27
CA LYS A 127 8.80 1.26 -17.65
C LYS A 127 9.17 -0.22 -17.69
N VAL A 128 8.68 -0.91 -18.71
CA VAL A 128 8.89 -2.36 -18.88
C VAL A 128 10.39 -2.66 -19.00
N GLU A 129 11.15 -1.86 -19.76
CA GLU A 129 12.58 -2.11 -19.95
C GLU A 129 13.37 -1.95 -18.64
N SER A 130 12.92 -1.05 -17.75
CA SER A 130 13.55 -0.83 -16.45
C SER A 130 13.23 -1.96 -15.47
N GLU A 131 11.99 -2.47 -15.49
CA GLU A 131 11.58 -3.66 -14.74
C GLU A 131 12.38 -4.90 -15.19
N GLU A 132 12.50 -5.12 -16.51
CA GLU A 132 13.28 -6.22 -17.08
C GLU A 132 14.77 -6.13 -16.72
N ALA A 133 15.37 -4.94 -16.81
CA ALA A 133 16.75 -4.72 -16.42
C ALA A 133 16.98 -5.01 -14.93
N PHE A 134 16.05 -4.58 -14.06
CA PHE A 134 16.07 -4.88 -12.63
C PHE A 134 15.98 -6.39 -12.38
N ASN A 135 15.02 -7.06 -13.00
CA ASN A 135 14.82 -8.50 -12.90
C ASN A 135 16.06 -9.26 -13.35
N LYS A 136 16.59 -8.96 -14.53
CA LYS A 136 17.80 -9.58 -15.08
C LYS A 136 19.00 -9.42 -14.15
N LYS A 137 19.20 -8.24 -13.58
CA LYS A 137 20.31 -7.97 -12.65
C LYS A 137 20.16 -8.76 -11.35
N TYR A 138 18.99 -8.74 -10.72
CA TYR A 138 18.80 -9.29 -9.37
C TYR A 138 18.31 -10.74 -9.35
N SER A 139 18.15 -11.37 -10.51
CA SER A 139 17.94 -12.83 -10.62
C SER A 139 19.21 -13.62 -10.27
N ASP A 140 20.39 -13.02 -10.41
CA ASP A 140 21.65 -13.64 -9.99
C ASP A 140 21.88 -13.48 -8.47
N ILE A 141 22.16 -14.61 -7.82
CA ILE A 141 22.46 -14.71 -6.38
C ILE A 141 23.60 -13.78 -5.96
N LYS A 142 24.59 -13.55 -6.84
CA LYS A 142 25.72 -12.64 -6.58
C LYS A 142 25.26 -11.22 -6.25
N ASN A 143 24.16 -10.78 -6.85
CA ASN A 143 23.63 -9.41 -6.72
C ASN A 143 22.61 -9.27 -5.57
N ILE A 144 22.27 -10.35 -4.86
CA ILE A 144 21.32 -10.30 -3.73
C ILE A 144 21.83 -9.41 -2.59
N LYS A 145 23.14 -9.36 -2.34
CA LYS A 145 23.71 -8.49 -1.30
C LYS A 145 23.47 -7.01 -1.62
N GLU A 146 23.61 -6.62 -2.88
CA GLU A 146 23.30 -5.28 -3.36
C GLU A 146 21.81 -4.99 -3.22
N LEU A 147 20.94 -5.91 -3.66
CA LEU A 147 19.49 -5.75 -3.52
C LEU A 147 19.09 -5.55 -2.05
N LYS A 148 19.63 -6.36 -1.12
CA LYS A 148 19.38 -6.20 0.32
C LYS A 148 19.80 -4.82 0.83
N LYS A 149 20.90 -4.26 0.33
CA LYS A 149 21.35 -2.91 0.70
C LYS A 149 20.35 -1.85 0.24
N ILE A 150 19.83 -1.98 -0.99
CA ILE A 150 18.79 -1.10 -1.52
C ILE A 150 17.51 -1.20 -0.68
N LEU A 151 17.06 -2.43 -0.41
CA LEU A 151 15.82 -2.66 0.34
C LEU A 151 15.88 -2.14 1.78
N ARG A 152 17.05 -2.15 2.42
CA ARG A 152 17.21 -1.55 3.76
C ARG A 152 16.87 -0.06 3.82
N THR A 153 16.98 0.67 2.71
CA THR A 153 16.59 2.09 2.64
C THR A 153 15.07 2.29 2.62
N TYR A 154 14.33 1.32 2.05
CA TYR A 154 12.88 1.46 1.81
C TYR A 154 12.02 0.58 2.71
N MET A 155 12.58 -0.48 3.31
CA MET A 155 11.84 -1.51 4.02
C MET A 155 12.31 -1.66 5.45
N ILE A 156 11.38 -1.48 6.39
CA ILE A 156 11.57 -1.83 7.79
C ILE A 156 10.87 -3.18 8.03
N ARG A 157 11.66 -4.21 8.34
CA ARG A 157 11.15 -5.55 8.65
C ARG A 157 11.66 -5.99 10.02
N ARG A 158 10.75 -6.40 10.89
CA ARG A 158 11.04 -7.00 12.20
C ARG A 158 10.53 -8.43 12.23
N THR A 159 11.23 -9.31 12.92
CA THR A 159 10.84 -10.71 13.11
C THR A 159 10.16 -10.88 14.48
N LYS A 160 9.28 -11.88 14.62
CA LYS A 160 8.52 -12.09 15.87
C LYS A 160 9.45 -12.39 17.05
N ASP A 161 10.49 -13.15 16.80
CA ASP A 161 11.61 -13.46 17.69
C ASP A 161 12.30 -12.21 18.27
N VAL A 162 12.34 -11.09 17.53
CA VAL A 162 12.93 -9.83 18.01
C VAL A 162 11.93 -9.01 18.84
N VAL A 163 10.64 -9.09 18.54
CA VAL A 163 9.61 -8.16 19.08
C VAL A 163 8.77 -8.77 20.19
N CYS A 164 8.58 -10.09 20.18
CA CYS A 164 7.59 -10.77 21.01
C CYS A 164 8.20 -12.00 21.69
N LYS A 165 9.10 -11.77 22.66
CA LYS A 165 9.81 -12.82 23.39
C LYS A 165 8.89 -13.71 24.24
N ASP A 166 7.72 -13.18 24.63
CA ASP A 166 6.77 -13.85 25.52
C ASP A 166 5.72 -14.69 24.77
N ILE A 167 5.75 -14.69 23.43
CA ILE A 167 4.79 -15.48 22.63
C ILE A 167 5.32 -16.92 22.49
N PRO A 168 4.51 -17.95 22.78
CA PRO A 168 4.92 -19.34 22.65
C PRO A 168 5.27 -19.69 21.20
N ALA A 169 6.16 -20.66 21.02
CA ALA A 169 6.58 -21.12 19.71
C ALA A 169 5.39 -21.70 18.92
N CYS A 170 5.30 -21.34 17.63
CA CYS A 170 4.33 -21.93 16.73
C CYS A 170 4.72 -23.38 16.42
N GLN A 171 3.81 -24.33 16.65
CA GLN A 171 3.99 -25.73 16.24
C GLN A 171 3.27 -25.99 14.93
N GLN A 172 3.98 -26.57 13.95
CA GLN A 172 3.41 -27.01 12.69
C GLN A 172 3.50 -28.54 12.62
N VAL A 173 2.33 -29.21 12.64
CA VAL A 173 2.24 -30.67 12.51
C VAL A 173 1.79 -31.00 11.08
N ARG A 174 2.50 -31.89 10.40
CA ARG A 174 2.13 -32.40 9.08
C ARG A 174 1.56 -33.79 9.23
N PHE A 175 0.35 -34.01 8.74
CA PHE A 175 -0.30 -35.31 8.73
C PHE A 175 -0.21 -35.90 7.32
N PRO A 176 0.69 -36.87 7.07
CA PRO A 176 0.69 -37.59 5.81
C PRO A 176 -0.58 -38.45 5.71
N VAL A 177 -1.28 -38.34 4.59
CA VAL A 177 -2.45 -39.17 4.29
C VAL A 177 -2.04 -40.16 3.20
N LEU A 178 -2.24 -41.45 3.45
CA LEU A 178 -2.09 -42.48 2.42
C LEU A 178 -3.37 -42.48 1.58
N LEU A 179 -3.23 -42.32 0.26
CA LEU A 179 -4.31 -42.45 -0.71
C LEU A 179 -4.65 -43.93 -0.93
#